data_AF-A0A9D5YVI5-F1
#
_entry.id   AF-A0A9D5YVI5-F1
#
_cell.length_a   1.000
_cell.length_b   1.000
_cell.length_c   1.000
_cell.angle_alpha   90.00
_cell.angle_beta   90.00
_cell.angle_gamma   90.00
#
_symmetry.space_group_name_H-M   'P 1'
#
loop_
_entity.id
_entity.type
_entity.pdbx_description
1 polymer ?
#
loop_
_entity_poly.entity_id
_entity_poly.type
_entity_poly.pdbx_seq_one_letter_code
_entity_poly.pdbx_strand_id
1 'polypeptide(L)'
;MDPLVLRMDSLEMELARLRNQNRRLRRALLLGGLLAFFFLRAWAVVDKPPEEIKAQKFTVVSPSGTTRAVLSPRSDGKTGLEIRDGYRRVLLRLPEEMK
;
A
#
# COMPACT_ATOMS: atom_id res chain seq x y z
N MET A 1 -29.76 -8.00 -62.77
CA MET A 1 -29.05 -8.18 -61.49
C MET A 1 -30.08 -8.62 -60.47
N ASP A 2 -29.83 -9.73 -59.79
CA ASP A 2 -30.80 -10.32 -58.86
C ASP A 2 -30.89 -9.52 -57.55
N PRO A 3 -32.12 -9.22 -57.07
CA PRO A 3 -32.33 -8.43 -55.86
C PRO A 3 -31.82 -9.13 -54.59
N LEU A 4 -31.62 -10.45 -54.65
CA LEU A 4 -31.06 -11.25 -53.57
C LEU A 4 -29.55 -11.00 -53.40
N VAL A 5 -28.82 -10.80 -54.50
CA VAL A 5 -27.37 -10.52 -54.48
C VAL A 5 -27.12 -9.14 -53.87
N LEU A 6 -27.91 -8.14 -54.27
CA LEU A 6 -27.84 -6.78 -53.71
C LEU A 6 -28.12 -6.75 -52.20
N ARG A 7 -29.02 -7.60 -51.72
CA ARG A 7 -29.34 -7.70 -50.28
C ARG A 7 -28.23 -8.42 -49.51
N MET A 8 -27.62 -9.46 -50.08
CA MET A 8 -26.49 -10.15 -49.46
C MET A 8 -25.28 -9.22 -49.34
N ASP A 9 -24.96 -8.46 -50.39
CA ASP A 9 -23.86 -7.48 -50.37
C ASP A 9 -24.07 -6.41 -49.30
N SER A 10 -25.31 -5.92 -49.12
CA SER A 10 -25.61 -4.95 -48.07
C SER A 10 -25.44 -5.51 -46.65
N LEU A 11 -25.78 -6.79 -46.44
CA LEU A 11 -25.67 -7.45 -45.14
C LEU A 11 -24.21 -7.78 -44.80
N GLU A 12 -23.41 -8.18 -45.79
CA GLU A 12 -21.97 -8.39 -45.62
C GLU A 12 -21.25 -7.09 -45.28
N MET A 13 -21.66 -5.98 -45.92
CA MET A 13 -21.11 -4.66 -45.66
C MET A 13 -21.47 -4.13 -44.26
N GLU A 14 -22.70 -4.39 -43.80
CA GLU A 14 -23.12 -4.09 -42.42
C GLU A 14 -22.40 -4.96 -41.38
N LEU A 15 -22.22 -6.26 -41.64
CA LEU A 15 -21.47 -7.16 -40.77
C LEU A 15 -19.99 -6.78 -40.68
N ALA A 16 -19.38 -6.36 -41.79
CA ALA A 16 -18.00 -5.87 -41.80
C ALA A 16 -17.84 -4.60 -40.95
N ARG A 17 -18.82 -3.68 -41.04
CA ARG A 17 -18.87 -2.46 -40.23
C ARG A 17 -19.02 -2.76 -38.74
N LEU A 18 -19.93 -3.67 -38.37
CA LEU A 18 -20.19 -4.07 -36.98
C LEU A 18 -19.01 -4.82 -36.36
N ARG A 19 -18.33 -5.71 -37.10
CA ARG A 19 -17.15 -6.43 -36.61
C ARG A 19 -15.98 -5.49 -36.28
N ASN A 20 -15.78 -4.44 -37.08
CA ASN A 20 -14.73 -3.46 -36.83
C ASN A 20 -15.02 -2.57 -35.61
N GLN A 21 -16.29 -2.22 -35.37
CA GLN A 21 -16.69 -1.47 -34.17
C GLN A 21 -16.54 -2.32 -32.89
N ASN A 22 -16.95 -3.59 -32.95
CA ASN A 22 -16.88 -4.51 -31.81
C ASN A 22 -15.43 -4.81 -31.38
N ARG A 23 -14.49 -4.91 -32.34
CA ARG A 23 -13.05 -5.06 -32.05
C ARG A 23 -12.47 -3.87 -31.27
N ARG A 24 -12.88 -2.64 -31.60
CA ARG A 24 -12.43 -1.43 -30.88
C ARG A 24 -12.98 -1.39 -29.45
N LEU A 25 -14.27 -1.69 -29.29
CA LEU A 25 -14.92 -1.71 -27.98
C LEU A 25 -14.36 -2.78 -27.05
N ARG A 26 -14.13 -4.00 -27.55
CA ARG A 26 -13.50 -5.08 -26.76
C ARG A 26 -12.10 -4.70 -26.26
N ARG A 27 -11.28 -4.05 -27.10
CA ARG A 27 -9.94 -3.60 -26.69
C ARG A 27 -10.02 -2.50 -25.63
N ALA A 28 -10.95 -1.55 -25.78
CA ALA A 28 -11.17 -0.49 -24.79
C ALA A 28 -11.63 -1.05 -23.44
N LEU A 29 -12.54 -2.04 -23.44
CA LEU A 29 -13.00 -2.70 -22.21
C LEU A 29 -11.89 -3.50 -21.51
N LEU A 30 -11.05 -4.21 -22.27
CA LEU A 30 -9.92 -4.96 -21.71
C LEU A 30 -8.87 -4.03 -21.08
N LEU A 31 -8.53 -2.92 -21.75
CA LEU A 31 -7.59 -1.92 -21.24
C LEU A 31 -8.14 -1.18 -20.02
N GLY A 32 -9.42 -0.78 -20.05
CA GLY A 32 -10.09 -0.14 -18.92
C GLY A 32 -10.20 -1.05 -17.69
N GLY A 33 -10.50 -2.34 -17.89
CA GLY A 33 -10.57 -3.34 -16.83
C GLY A 33 -9.21 -3.59 -16.16
N LEU A 34 -8.13 -3.66 -16.95
CA LEU A 34 -6.76 -3.79 -16.42
C LEU A 34 -6.37 -2.59 -15.56
N LEU A 35 -6.61 -1.36 -16.04
CA LEU A 35 -6.30 -0.15 -15.27
C LEU A 35 -7.09 -0.09 -13.96
N ALA A 36 -8.39 -0.40 -13.98
CA ALA A 36 -9.22 -0.45 -12.78
C ALA A 36 -8.70 -1.47 -11.74
N PHE A 37 -8.24 -2.64 -12.19
CA PHE A 37 -7.67 -3.67 -11.32
C PHE A 37 -6.38 -3.21 -10.61
N PHE A 38 -5.48 -2.52 -11.32
CA PHE A 38 -4.25 -1.99 -10.72
C PHE A 38 -4.51 -0.82 -9.77
N PHE A 39 -5.44 0.09 -10.11
CA PHE A 39 -5.82 1.20 -9.23
C PHE A 39 -6.44 0.75 -7.91
N LEU A 40 -7.25 -0.32 -7.91
CA LEU A 40 -7.84 -0.88 -6.69
C LEU A 40 -6.82 -1.52 -5.74
N ARG A 41 -5.74 -2.13 -6.26
CA ARG A 41 -4.70 -2.74 -5.41
C ARG A 41 -3.77 -1.74 -4.75
N ALA A 42 -3.54 -0.58 -5.37
CA ALA A 42 -2.67 0.45 -4.82
C ALA A 42 -3.21 1.08 -3.53
N TRP A 43 -4.53 1.11 -3.33
CA TRP A 43 -5.17 1.69 -2.14
C TRP A 43 -5.49 0.68 -1.02
N ALA A 44 -5.33 -0.63 -1.28
CA ALA A 44 -5.70 -1.69 -0.35
C ALA A 44 -4.59 -2.06 0.65
N VAL A 45 -3.40 -1.46 0.56
CA VAL A 45 -2.32 -1.66 1.53
C VAL A 45 -2.60 -0.77 2.74
N VAL A 46 -3.57 -1.20 3.56
CA VAL A 46 -3.73 -0.68 4.91
C VAL A 46 -2.59 -1.29 5.72
N ASP A 47 -1.54 -0.52 5.96
CA ASP A 47 -0.45 -0.91 6.86
C ASP A 47 -1.03 -1.11 8.25
N LYS A 48 -1.36 -2.36 8.58
CA LYS A 48 -1.68 -2.74 9.95
C LYS A 48 -0.40 -2.54 10.76
N PRO A 49 -0.45 -1.83 11.90
CA PRO A 49 0.72 -1.73 12.75
C PRO A 49 1.17 -3.15 13.12
N PRO A 50 2.49 -3.42 13.12
CA PRO A 50 3.01 -4.74 13.44
C PRO A 50 2.59 -5.14 14.85
N GLU A 51 2.25 -6.41 15.03
CA GLU A 51 1.83 -6.97 16.32
C GLU A 51 2.97 -6.96 17.36
N GLU A 52 4.22 -7.08 16.90
CA GLU A 52 5.41 -7.02 17.75
C GLU A 52 6.49 -6.15 17.09
N ILE A 53 7.07 -5.22 17.86
CA ILE A 53 8.22 -4.41 17.44
C ILE A 53 9.43 -4.80 18.27
N LYS A 54 10.40 -5.49 17.65
CA LYS A 54 11.70 -5.81 18.26
C LYS A 54 12.69 -4.69 17.95
N ALA A 55 13.06 -3.92 18.98
CA ALA A 55 14.05 -2.86 18.84
C ALA A 55 14.94 -2.77 20.08
N GLN A 56 16.20 -2.40 19.88
CA GLN A 56 17.14 -2.14 20.98
C GLN A 56 16.90 -0.77 21.63
N LYS A 57 16.31 0.18 20.90
CA LYS A 57 16.13 1.56 21.37
C LYS A 57 14.91 2.20 20.71
N PHE A 58 14.07 2.84 21.50
CA PHE A 58 13.01 3.71 21.03
C PHE A 58 13.33 5.16 21.38
N THR A 59 13.26 6.05 20.39
CA THR A 59 13.50 7.49 20.58
C THR A 59 12.22 8.24 20.21
N VAL A 60 11.64 8.94 21.19
CA VAL A 60 10.50 9.84 20.97
C VAL A 60 11.05 11.19 20.57
N VAL A 61 10.69 11.64 19.37
CA VAL A 61 11.09 12.94 18.82
C VAL A 61 9.87 13.87 18.72
N SER A 62 10.08 15.16 18.92
CA SER A 62 9.08 16.18 18.61
C SER A 62 8.89 16.32 17.10
N PRO A 63 7.80 16.98 16.64
CA PRO A 63 7.65 17.34 15.23
C PRO A 63 8.80 18.21 14.69
N SER A 64 9.47 18.97 15.56
CA SER A 64 10.66 19.76 15.23
C SER A 64 11.96 18.94 15.17
N GLY A 65 11.92 17.62 15.38
CA GLY A 65 13.08 16.72 15.37
C GLY A 65 13.86 16.64 16.69
N THR A 66 13.43 17.34 17.73
CA THR A 66 14.10 17.34 19.03
C THR A 66 13.77 16.07 19.81
N THR A 67 14.79 15.37 20.34
CA THR A 67 14.56 14.19 21.18
C THR A 67 13.90 14.61 22.49
N ARG A 68 12.77 13.96 22.83
CA ARG A 68 12.02 14.17 24.07
C ARG A 68 12.28 13.07 25.10
N ALA A 69 12.30 11.83 24.64
CA ALA A 69 12.53 10.68 25.50
C ALA A 69 13.23 9.54 24.75
N VAL A 70 13.95 8.70 25.48
CA VAL A 70 14.61 7.50 24.96
C VAL A 70 14.32 6.34 25.90
N LEU A 71 13.74 5.27 25.38
CA LEU A 71 13.67 3.96 26.04
C LEU A 71 14.81 3.08 25.50
N SER A 72 15.67 2.59 26.38
CA SER A 72 16.81 1.75 26.02
C SER A 72 17.17 0.77 27.13
N PRO A 73 18.03 -0.23 26.87
CA PRO A 73 18.75 -0.94 27.92
C PRO A 73 19.39 0.03 28.90
N ARG A 74 19.50 -0.40 30.15
CA ARG A 74 20.10 0.41 31.20
C ARG A 74 21.57 0.68 30.90
N SER A 75 21.99 1.92 31.14
CA SER A 75 23.38 2.34 30.95
C SER A 75 24.31 1.93 32.08
N ASP A 76 23.77 1.48 33.21
CA ASP A 76 24.53 0.98 34.36
C ASP A 76 24.92 -0.51 34.26
N GLY A 77 24.65 -1.14 33.11
CA GLY A 77 25.00 -2.55 32.85
C GLY A 77 24.09 -3.57 33.54
N LYS A 78 23.10 -3.13 34.33
CA LYS A 78 22.10 -4.01 34.93
C LYS A 78 21.04 -4.42 33.91
N THR A 79 20.31 -5.48 34.21
CA THR A 79 19.25 -5.98 33.33
C THR A 79 18.05 -5.04 33.37
N GLY A 80 17.30 -4.98 32.28
CA GLY A 80 16.08 -4.17 32.18
C GLY A 80 16.24 -2.91 31.34
N LEU A 81 15.32 -1.98 31.53
CA LEU A 81 15.16 -0.80 30.68
C LEU A 81 15.27 0.49 31.50
N GLU A 82 15.75 1.56 30.87
CA GLU A 82 15.71 2.91 31.41
C GLU A 82 15.08 3.89 30.42
N ILE A 83 14.39 4.87 30.97
CA ILE A 83 13.85 6.03 30.25
C ILE A 83 14.74 7.22 30.54
N ARG A 84 15.24 7.86 29.49
CA ARG A 84 16.02 9.09 29.55
C ARG A 84 15.29 10.23 28.87
N ASP A 85 15.48 11.45 29.34
CA ASP A 85 15.00 12.66 28.66
C ASP A 85 15.89 13.05 27.45
N GLY A 86 15.49 14.11 26.74
CA GLY A 86 16.28 14.70 25.65
C GLY A 86 17.68 15.18 26.03
N TYR A 87 17.91 15.43 27.32
CA TYR A 87 19.21 15.82 27.89
C TYR A 87 19.99 14.62 28.44
N ARG A 88 19.56 13.38 28.15
CA ARG A 88 20.15 12.11 28.61
C ARG A 88 20.08 11.88 30.11
N ARG A 89 19.26 12.64 30.85
CA ARG A 89 19.04 12.41 32.28
C ARG A 89 18.14 11.19 32.46
N VAL A 90 18.49 10.31 33.38
CA VAL A 90 17.67 9.14 33.72
C VAL A 90 16.43 9.61 34.48
N LEU A 91 15.25 9.37 33.92
CA LEU A 91 13.97 9.70 34.54
C LEU A 91 13.40 8.51 35.32
N LEU A 92 13.52 7.31 34.74
CA LEU A 92 12.99 6.09 35.31
C LEU A 92 13.88 4.91 34.93
N ARG A 93 14.09 3.99 35.88
CA ARG A 93 14.62 2.66 35.62
C ARG A 93 13.53 1.66 35.93
N LEU A 94 13.20 0.83 34.96
CA LEU A 94 12.29 -0.28 35.17
C LEU A 94 13.03 -1.34 36.00
N PRO A 95 12.36 -1.93 37.01
CA PRO A 95 12.97 -2.96 37.86
C PRO A 95 13.35 -4.17 37.02
N GLU A 96 14.33 -4.94 37.50
CA GLU A 96 14.62 -6.26 36.92
C GLU A 96 13.39 -7.15 37.13
N GLU A 97 13.00 -7.94 36.13
CA GLU A 97 12.01 -8.99 36.36
C GLU A 97 12.52 -9.86 37.51
N MET A 98 11.78 -9.87 38.62
CA MET A 98 11.96 -10.86 39.66
C MET A 98 11.55 -12.21 39.06
N LYS A 99 12.53 -13.08 38.80
CA LYS A 99 12.28 -14.49 38.54
C LYS A 99 11.63 -15.16 39.74
#